data_AF-A0A8T5U578-F1
#
_entry.id   AF-A0A8T5U578-F1
#
_cell.length_a   1.000
_cell.length_b   1.000
_cell.length_c   1.000
_cell.angle_alpha   90.00
_cell.angle_beta   90.00
_cell.angle_gamma   90.00
#
_symmetry.space_group_name_H-M   'P 1'
#
loop_
_entity.id
_entity.type
_entity.pdbx_description
1 polymer ?
#
loop_
_entity_poly.entity_id
_entity_poly.type
_entity_poly.pdbx_seq_one_letter_code
_entity_poly.pdbx_strand_id
1 'polypeptide(L)'
;MKNSECTIHIMFKNRCINKFRKEKEGWILTSSNGTIHPCTAEQMVSHLLPALAGIKGPHVTVKVEPDKKIKNQSSNNIICNSVG
;
A
#
# COMPACT_ATOMS: atom_id res chain seq x y z
N MET A 1 0.87 -16.19 -8.64
CA MET A 1 0.16 -14.99 -8.13
C MET A 1 -0.26 -14.17 -9.34
N LYS A 2 -1.56 -13.88 -9.54
CA LYS A 2 -1.98 -12.97 -10.63
C LYS A 2 -1.69 -11.54 -10.19
N ASN A 3 -0.96 -10.76 -10.99
CA ASN A 3 -0.57 -9.37 -10.70
C ASN A 3 -1.75 -8.38 -10.82
N SER A 4 -2.99 -8.82 -10.59
CA SER A 4 -4.21 -8.03 -10.73
C SER A 4 -4.96 -7.85 -9.40
N GLU A 5 -4.49 -8.49 -8.33
CA GLU A 5 -5.21 -8.62 -7.07
C GLU A 5 -4.20 -8.55 -5.91
N CYS A 6 -3.48 -7.43 -5.78
CA CYS A 6 -2.56 -7.19 -4.65
C CYS A 6 -2.63 -5.76 -4.12
N THR A 7 -2.40 -5.66 -2.81
CA THR A 7 -2.25 -4.41 -2.08
C THR A 7 -0.84 -4.34 -1.49
N ILE A 8 -0.17 -3.22 -1.72
CA ILE A 8 1.19 -2.97 -1.26
C ILE A 8 1.15 -1.88 -0.19
N HIS A 9 1.73 -2.16 0.96
CA HIS A 9 1.81 -1.23 2.09
C HIS A 9 3.26 -0.83 2.30
N ILE A 10 3.51 0.47 2.33
CA ILE A 10 4.74 1.03 2.90
C ILE A 10 4.42 1.41 4.34
N MET A 11 5.17 0.83 5.27
CA MET A 11 5.02 1.00 6.70
C MET A 11 6.20 1.76 7.26
N PHE A 12 5.97 2.62 8.25
CA PHE A 12 7.00 3.17 9.13
C PHE A 12 6.74 2.67 10.55
N LYS A 13 7.66 1.85 11.08
CA LYS A 13 7.42 1.06 12.30
C LYS A 13 6.13 0.25 12.14
N ASN A 14 5.08 0.56 12.92
CA ASN A 14 3.79 -0.12 12.88
C ASN A 14 2.70 0.72 12.20
N ARG A 15 3.04 1.85 11.58
CA ARG A 15 2.07 2.76 10.94
C ARG A 15 2.12 2.63 9.42
N CYS A 16 0.97 2.47 8.78
CA CYS A 16 0.84 2.57 7.33
C CYS A 16 1.06 4.02 6.89
N ILE A 17 2.08 4.27 6.07
CA ILE A 17 2.33 5.59 5.51
C ILE A 17 1.74 5.75 4.11
N ASN A 18 1.85 4.72 3.28
CA ASN A 18 1.27 4.67 1.94
C ASN A 18 0.71 3.27 1.68
N LYS A 19 -0.45 3.21 1.02
CA LYS A 19 -1.05 1.98 0.52
C LYS A 19 -1.28 2.12 -0.98
N PHE A 20 -0.75 1.19 -1.76
CA PHE A 20 -0.97 1.12 -3.20
C PHE A 20 -1.87 -0.06 -3.51
N ARG A 21 -2.93 0.20 -4.28
CA ARG A 21 -3.83 -0.84 -4.78
C ARG A 21 -3.91 -0.75 -6.29
N LYS A 22 -3.83 -1.90 -6.97
CA LYS A 22 -4.05 -1.96 -8.40
C LYS A 22 -5.55 -1.94 -8.70
N GLU A 23 -5.96 -1.01 -9.55
CA GLU A 23 -7.31 -0.89 -10.09
C GLU A 23 -7.32 -1.29 -11.58
N LYS A 24 -8.50 -1.28 -12.21
CA LYS A 24 -8.66 -1.66 -13.61
C LYS A 24 -7.80 -0.81 -14.58
N GLU A 25 -7.67 0.47 -14.30
CA GLU A 25 -7.05 1.46 -15.21
C GLU A 25 -5.72 2.03 -14.68
N GLY A 26 -5.20 1.52 -13.56
CA GLY A 26 -3.97 2.07 -12.97
C GLY A 26 -3.78 1.67 -11.52
N TRP A 27 -3.13 2.54 -10.76
CA TRP A 27 -2.91 2.36 -9.33
C TRP A 27 -3.60 3.46 -8.54
N ILE A 28 -4.00 3.13 -7.33
CA ILE A 28 -4.46 4.09 -6.33
C ILE A 28 -3.46 4.12 -5.19
N LEU A 29 -3.00 5.32 -4.85
CA LEU A 29 -2.28 5.61 -3.61
C LEU A 29 -3.28 6.11 -2.56
N THR A 30 -3.32 5.46 -1.40
CA THR A 30 -3.93 5.99 -0.18
C THR A 30 -2.82 6.40 0.77
N SER A 31 -2.78 7.69 1.10
CA SER A 31 -1.85 8.25 2.08
C SER A 31 -2.27 7.92 3.52
N SER A 32 -1.37 8.13 4.48
CA SER A 32 -1.63 7.90 5.92
C SER A 32 -2.81 8.69 6.49
N ASN A 33 -3.16 9.81 5.85
CA ASN A 33 -4.29 10.66 6.22
C ASN A 33 -5.62 10.21 5.58
N GLY A 34 -5.62 9.13 4.78
CA GLY A 34 -6.78 8.64 4.04
C GLY A 34 -7.02 9.32 2.69
N THR A 35 -6.21 10.30 2.28
CA THR A 35 -6.34 10.91 0.96
C THR A 35 -5.99 9.91 -0.14
N ILE A 36 -6.83 9.88 -1.17
CA ILE A 36 -6.74 8.95 -2.29
C ILE A 36 -6.27 9.71 -3.53
N HIS A 37 -5.23 9.22 -4.17
CA HIS A 37 -4.69 9.77 -5.42
C HIS A 37 -4.57 8.68 -6.48
N PRO A 38 -5.03 8.90 -7.72
CA PRO A 38 -4.67 8.05 -8.83
C PRO A 38 -3.16 8.18 -9.11
N CYS A 39 -2.50 7.09 -9.45
CA CYS A 39 -1.11 7.10 -9.86
C CYS A 39 -0.82 6.05 -10.95
N THR A 40 0.22 6.32 -11.74
CA THR A 40 0.71 5.39 -12.76
C THR A 40 1.60 4.32 -12.13
N ALA A 41 1.91 3.26 -12.90
CA ALA A 41 2.83 2.22 -12.44
C ALA A 41 4.23 2.79 -12.15
N GLU A 42 4.71 3.72 -12.98
CA GLU A 42 6.00 4.39 -12.84
C GLU A 42 6.06 5.23 -11.57
N GLN A 43 4.98 5.97 -11.25
CA GLN A 43 4.87 6.75 -10.02
C GLN A 43 4.87 5.83 -8.80
N MET A 44 4.10 4.76 -8.85
CA MET A 44 4.06 3.74 -7.79
C MET A 44 5.45 3.14 -7.53
N VAL A 45 6.18 2.75 -8.58
CA VAL A 45 7.54 2.22 -8.47
C VAL A 45 8.50 3.28 -7.93
N SER A 46 8.39 4.53 -8.39
CA SER A 46 9.23 5.65 -7.91
C SER A 46 9.07 5.89 -6.40
N HIS A 47 7.86 5.68 -5.86
CA HIS A 47 7.63 5.76 -4.41
C HIS A 47 8.08 4.50 -3.67
N LEU A 48 8.03 3.33 -4.31
CA LEU A 48 8.38 2.05 -3.70
C LEU A 48 9.89 1.82 -3.62
N LEU A 49 10.65 2.18 -4.65
CA LEU A 49 12.09 1.91 -4.74
C LEU A 49 12.90 2.48 -3.55
N PRO A 50 12.70 3.74 -3.10
CA PRO A 50 13.44 4.26 -1.95
C PRO A 50 13.17 3.50 -0.64
N ALA A 51 11.97 2.91 -0.50
CA ALA A 51 11.61 2.09 0.65
C ALA A 51 12.32 0.72 0.59
N LEU A 52 12.37 0.10 -0.59
CA LEU A 52 13.05 -1.19 -0.80
C LEU A 52 14.58 -1.08 -0.73
N ALA A 53 15.14 0.04 -1.22
CA ALA A 53 16.58 0.29 -1.20
C ALA A 53 17.12 0.64 0.19
N GLY A 54 16.27 0.74 1.22
CA GLY A 54 16.68 1.10 2.58
C GLY A 54 17.08 2.57 2.76
N ILE A 55 16.95 3.40 1.72
CA ILE A 55 17.33 4.82 1.74
C ILE A 55 16.46 5.63 2.71
N LYS A 56 15.22 5.17 2.95
CA LYS A 56 14.28 5.79 3.90
C LYS A 56 14.56 5.44 5.37
N GLY A 57 15.59 4.64 5.65
CA GLY A 57 16.01 4.24 7.00
C GLY A 57 15.45 2.90 7.47
N PRO A 58 15.95 2.36 8.60
CA PRO A 58 15.73 0.98 9.04
C PRO A 58 14.30 0.69 9.52
N HIS A 59 13.49 1.73 9.66
CA HIS A 59 12.12 1.61 10.17
C HIS A 59 11.08 1.58 9.05
N VAL A 60 11.49 1.70 7.79
CA VAL A 60 10.60 1.56 6.65
C VAL A 60 10.58 0.12 6.20
N THR A 61 9.38 -0.47 6.14
CA THR A 61 9.18 -1.83 5.63
C THR A 61 8.11 -1.83 4.55
N VAL A 62 8.22 -2.78 3.63
CA VAL A 62 7.23 -3.00 2.57
C VAL A 62 6.54 -4.33 2.84
N LYS A 63 5.21 -4.30 2.89
CA LYS A 63 4.38 -5.49 3.03
C LYS A 63 3.51 -5.63 1.80
N VAL A 64 3.41 -6.82 1.24
CA VAL A 64 2.53 -7.13 0.12
C VAL A 64 1.49 -8.13 0.58
N GLU A 65 0.23 -7.81 0.37
CA GLU A 65 -0.88 -8.70 0.67
C GLU A 65 -1.66 -9.02 -0.61
N PRO A 66 -2.02 -10.29 -0.85
CA PRO A 66 -2.97 -10.60 -1.91
C PRO A 66 -4.34 -10.02 -1.54
N ASP A 67 -5.02 -9.41 -2.52
CA ASP A 67 -6.40 -9.01 -2.36
C ASP A 67 -7.20 -10.30 -2.20
N LYS A 68 -7.50 -10.68 -0.95
CA LYS A 68 -8.36 -11.83 -0.70
C LYS A 68 -9.68 -11.51 -1.39
N LYS A 69 -10.06 -12.33 -2.39
CA LYS A 69 -11.46 -12.37 -2.82
C LYS A 69 -12.28 -12.69 -1.58
N ILE A 70 -12.93 -11.67 -1.02
CA ILE A 70 -13.82 -11.83 0.11
C ILE A 70 -14.96 -12.73 -0.38
N LYS A 71 -14.86 -14.04 -0.12
CA LYS A 71 -16.04 -14.81 0.22
C LYS A 71 -16.22 -14.57 1.72
N ASN A 72 -17.22 -13.75 2.06
CA ASN A 72 -17.67 -13.39 3.41
C ASN A 72 -16.91 -14.05 4.56
N GLN A 73 -16.04 -13.29 5.23
CA GLN A 73 -15.78 -13.48 6.65
C GLN A 73 -15.05 -12.24 7.20
N SER A 74 -15.63 -11.72 8.28
CA SER A 74 -15.16 -10.59 9.06
C SER A 74 -13.68 -10.68 9.43
N SER A 75 -13.14 -9.48 9.64
CA SER A 75 -12.08 -9.13 10.60
C SER A 75 -10.76 -8.70 9.98
N ASN A 76 -10.41 -7.47 10.41
CA ASN A 76 -9.11 -6.80 10.33
C ASN A 76 -8.85 -6.04 9.03
N ASN A 77 -9.64 -4.96 8.85
CA ASN A 77 -9.19 -3.84 8.05
C ASN A 77 -7.81 -3.38 8.57
N ILE A 78 -6.76 -3.56 7.77
CA ILE A 78 -5.57 -2.71 7.88
C ILE A 78 -5.99 -1.34 7.37
N ILE A 79 -6.69 -0.61 8.23
CA ILE A 79 -7.02 0.79 7.96
C ILE A 79 -5.69 1.53 8.14
N CYS A 80 -5.27 2.29 7.11
CA CYS A 80 -4.34 3.38 7.32
C CYS A 80 -5.14 4.45 8.09
N ASN A 81 -5.38 4.16 9.38
CA ASN A 81 -6.08 5.04 10.29
C ASN A 81 -5.13 6.20 10.56
N SER A 82 -5.48 7.35 10.02
CA SER A 82 -5.05 8.65 10.47
C SER A 82 -5.43 8.76 11.95
N VAL A 83 -4.52 8.43 12.86
CA VAL A 83 -4.64 8.88 14.24
C VAL A 83 -4.08 10.29 14.25
N GLY A 84 -4.98 11.25 14.03
CA GLY A 84 -4.75 12.65 14.39
C GLY A 84 -4.77 12.83 15.91
#